data_AF-A0A7G2C5F5-F1
#
_entry.id   AF-A0A7G2C5F5-F1
#
_cell.length_a   1.000
_cell.length_b   1.000
_cell.length_c   1.000
_cell.angle_alpha   90.00
_cell.angle_beta   90.00
_cell.angle_gamma   90.00
#
_symmetry.space_group_name_H-M   'P 1'
#
loop_
_entity.id
_entity.type
_entity.pdbx_description
1 polymer ?
#
loop_
_entity_poly.entity_id
_entity_poly.type
_entity_poly.pdbx_seq_one_letter_code
_entity_poly.pdbx_strand_id
1 'polypeptide(L)'
;MPRRPTRKSTARWTPPSSRARLRTTTTHRNRLSYSPPTGTATAVLCSTAGKNGRGQSSAAIGATVFWLTCPNVNNLIGRLEHHGAVRRLQEAIDGHDTLRQFHITSHAVYEQRVKELISAEQWAFFDQHFVHPEDKEKAKYGNAAVSHDRDMKCLHALAAQSLCGAANPCGTWVINYILFLAEFLPPRIQKYTTEDATTTDTLTEVHLCDPTYYTLPEEVERRACMDSTELLSLFLEQFIQETATNGRFEKITLNISLPATWRHLRKEKPYRVLSVQEIAELPATRDLCSISFHLIVYLIGKVPKGYKKNRLN
;
A
#
# COMPACT_ATOMS: atom_id res chain seq x y z
N MET A 1 43.75 48.58 -2.37
CA MET A 1 42.47 48.11 -1.78
C MET A 1 41.30 48.65 -2.59
N PRO A 2 40.53 47.80 -3.30
CA PRO A 2 39.42 48.27 -4.13
C PRO A 2 38.13 48.43 -3.30
N ARG A 3 37.39 49.50 -3.61
CA ARG A 3 36.19 49.96 -2.90
C ARG A 3 35.00 49.00 -3.09
N ARG A 4 34.25 48.73 -2.01
CA ARG A 4 32.99 47.99 -2.00
C ARG A 4 31.90 48.70 -2.83
N PRO A 5 31.11 47.99 -3.65
CA PRO A 5 29.94 48.56 -4.31
C PRO A 5 28.75 48.68 -3.33
N THR A 6 28.00 49.77 -3.49
CA THR A 6 26.83 50.15 -2.69
C THR A 6 25.60 49.29 -3.01
N ARG A 7 24.84 48.98 -1.96
CA ARG A 7 23.65 48.12 -1.96
C ARG A 7 22.47 48.84 -2.63
N LYS A 8 21.93 48.29 -3.73
CA LYS A 8 20.73 48.80 -4.40
C LYS A 8 19.48 48.53 -3.55
N SER A 9 18.67 49.58 -3.37
CA SER A 9 17.35 49.59 -2.73
C SER A 9 16.36 48.72 -3.52
N THR A 10 15.74 47.74 -2.85
CA THR A 10 14.64 46.93 -3.40
C THR A 10 13.31 47.62 -3.12
N ALA A 11 12.64 48.06 -4.19
CA ALA A 11 11.27 48.55 -4.13
C ALA A 11 10.31 47.42 -3.70
N ARG A 12 9.48 47.72 -2.70
CA ARG A 12 8.48 46.81 -2.14
C ARG A 12 7.25 46.82 -3.05
N TRP A 13 7.00 45.70 -3.71
CA TRP A 13 5.81 45.49 -4.55
C TRP A 13 4.61 45.09 -3.69
N THR A 14 3.50 45.82 -3.81
CA THR A 14 2.19 45.48 -3.23
C THR A 14 1.26 44.97 -4.33
N PRO A 15 0.63 43.79 -4.18
CA PRO A 15 -0.33 43.29 -5.14
C PRO A 15 -1.66 44.05 -5.03
N PRO A 16 -2.37 44.28 -6.16
CA PRO A 16 -3.67 44.92 -6.15
C PRO A 16 -4.75 43.98 -5.56
N SER A 17 -5.55 44.55 -4.66
CA SER A 17 -6.70 43.91 -4.03
C SER A 17 -7.95 44.06 -4.91
N SER A 18 -8.34 43.01 -5.64
CA SER A 18 -9.71 42.87 -6.14
C SER A 18 -10.06 41.39 -6.34
N ARG A 19 -10.63 40.79 -5.30
CA ARG A 19 -11.29 39.47 -5.38
C ARG A 19 -12.70 39.65 -5.93
N ALA A 20 -12.89 39.45 -7.23
CA ALA A 20 -14.19 39.07 -7.77
C ALA A 20 -14.36 37.55 -7.58
N ARG A 21 -15.24 37.14 -6.64
CA ARG A 21 -15.65 35.74 -6.47
C ARG A 21 -16.60 35.36 -7.60
N LEU A 22 -16.06 34.78 -8.67
CA LEU A 22 -16.86 33.96 -9.58
C LEU A 22 -17.28 32.69 -8.83
N ARG A 23 -18.59 32.60 -8.52
CA ARG A 23 -19.22 31.35 -8.07
C ARG A 23 -19.19 30.38 -9.26
N THR A 24 -18.20 29.50 -9.29
CA THR A 24 -18.25 28.31 -10.15
C THR A 24 -19.33 27.39 -9.61
N THR A 25 -20.30 27.09 -10.46
CA THR A 25 -21.34 26.10 -10.27
C THR A 25 -20.71 24.75 -9.88
N THR A 26 -21.23 24.16 -8.80
CA THR A 26 -20.82 22.85 -8.30
C THR A 26 -21.27 21.78 -9.31
N THR A 27 -20.39 21.43 -10.25
CA THR A 27 -20.57 20.23 -11.07
C THR A 27 -20.59 19.00 -10.18
N HIS A 28 -21.65 18.20 -10.33
CA HIS A 28 -21.84 16.90 -9.68
C HIS A 28 -20.56 16.07 -9.69
N ARG A 29 -20.12 15.61 -8.51
CA ARG A 29 -19.01 14.66 -8.34
C ARG A 29 -19.46 13.29 -8.87
N ASN A 30 -19.03 12.92 -10.07
CA ASN A 30 -19.00 11.51 -10.48
C ASN A 30 -17.92 10.82 -9.65
N ARG A 31 -18.33 10.24 -8.51
CA ARG A 31 -17.52 9.33 -7.71
C ARG A 31 -17.62 7.97 -8.39
N LEU A 32 -16.74 7.68 -9.34
CA LEU A 32 -16.50 6.31 -9.80
C LEU A 32 -15.80 5.58 -8.63
N SER A 33 -16.59 5.18 -7.64
CA SER A 33 -16.16 4.20 -6.65
C SER A 33 -16.19 2.85 -7.35
N TYR A 34 -15.02 2.32 -7.69
CA TYR A 34 -14.89 0.87 -7.74
C TYR A 34 -15.08 0.38 -6.30
N SER A 35 -16.33 0.13 -5.94
CA SER A 35 -16.68 -0.55 -4.69
C SER A 35 -16.72 -2.04 -5.04
N PRO A 36 -15.76 -2.87 -4.59
CA PRO A 36 -15.99 -4.30 -4.59
C PRO A 36 -17.30 -4.59 -3.82
N PRO A 37 -18.09 -5.60 -4.20
CA PRO A 37 -19.53 -5.62 -3.95
C PRO A 37 -19.99 -5.56 -2.48
N THR A 38 -19.15 -5.78 -1.47
CA THR A 38 -19.63 -5.92 -0.08
C THR A 38 -18.66 -5.48 1.03
N GLY A 39 -17.57 -4.78 0.73
CA GLY A 39 -16.58 -4.37 1.74
C GLY A 39 -16.16 -2.91 1.61
N THR A 40 -15.75 -2.27 2.71
CA THR A 40 -15.09 -0.96 2.64
C THR A 40 -13.87 -1.08 1.74
N ALA A 41 -13.89 -0.42 0.58
CA ALA A 41 -12.79 -0.50 -0.38
C ALA A 41 -11.47 -0.20 0.33
N THR A 42 -10.55 -1.17 0.32
CA THR A 42 -9.23 -1.03 0.98
C THR A 42 -8.33 -0.08 0.19
N ALA A 43 -8.54 -0.01 -1.13
CA ALA A 43 -7.91 0.95 -2.02
C ALA A 43 -8.96 1.61 -2.92
N VAL A 44 -8.69 2.85 -3.35
CA VAL A 44 -9.58 3.63 -4.22
C VAL A 44 -8.82 4.31 -5.35
N LEU A 45 -9.56 4.56 -6.43
CA LEU A 45 -9.18 5.49 -7.48
C LEU A 45 -9.28 6.93 -6.99
N CYS A 46 -8.20 7.71 -7.15
CA CYS A 46 -8.22 9.13 -6.89
C CYS A 46 -9.04 9.86 -7.96
N SER A 47 -10.25 10.30 -7.59
CA SER A 47 -11.10 11.12 -8.47
C SER A 47 -10.48 12.46 -8.93
N THR A 48 -9.38 12.88 -8.32
CA THR A 48 -8.61 14.06 -8.72
C THR A 48 -7.33 13.74 -9.49
N ALA A 49 -7.05 12.46 -9.75
CA ALA A 49 -5.96 12.09 -10.64
C ALA A 49 -6.19 12.68 -12.03
N GLY A 50 -5.09 13.06 -12.69
CA GLY A 50 -5.14 13.72 -13.99
C GLY A 50 -5.77 15.12 -14.00
N LYS A 51 -5.76 15.85 -12.86
CA LYS A 51 -6.28 17.23 -12.77
C LYS A 51 -5.20 18.22 -12.35
N ASN A 52 -5.37 19.47 -12.78
CA ASN A 52 -4.57 20.60 -12.30
C ASN A 52 -4.78 20.81 -10.79
N GLY A 53 -3.67 20.98 -10.05
CA GLY A 53 -3.70 21.37 -8.65
C GLY A 53 -4.30 22.77 -8.45
N ARG A 54 -4.72 23.09 -7.22
CA ARG A 54 -5.15 24.45 -6.90
C ARG A 54 -3.95 25.40 -7.02
N GLY A 55 -4.07 26.39 -7.91
CA GLY A 55 -3.09 27.48 -8.03
C GLY A 55 -1.92 27.22 -8.98
N GLN A 56 -2.15 26.57 -10.13
CA GLN A 56 -1.14 26.28 -11.16
C GLN A 56 0.04 25.41 -10.71
N SER A 57 0.03 24.88 -9.49
CA SER A 57 0.99 23.85 -9.08
C SER A 57 0.69 22.56 -9.86
N SER A 58 1.60 22.19 -10.76
CA SER A 58 1.51 20.96 -11.53
C SER A 58 1.59 19.76 -10.57
N ALA A 59 0.47 19.06 -10.48
CA ALA A 59 0.41 17.61 -10.67
C ALA A 59 1.16 16.67 -9.68
N ALA A 60 1.69 17.11 -8.53
CA ALA A 60 2.13 16.14 -7.50
C ALA A 60 0.97 15.26 -6.96
N ILE A 61 -0.27 15.73 -7.07
CA ILE A 61 -1.51 14.98 -6.76
C ILE A 61 -1.93 14.07 -7.94
N GLY A 62 -1.40 14.28 -9.15
CA GLY A 62 -1.89 13.63 -10.37
C GLY A 62 -1.28 12.26 -10.67
N ALA A 63 -0.13 11.96 -10.09
CA ALA A 63 0.69 10.82 -10.51
C ALA A 63 0.39 9.53 -9.73
N THR A 64 -0.04 9.64 -8.47
CA THR A 64 -0.57 8.51 -7.71
C THR A 64 -2.06 8.41 -7.95
N VAL A 65 -2.47 7.39 -8.69
CA VAL A 65 -3.89 7.18 -9.05
C VAL A 65 -4.57 6.26 -8.06
N PHE A 66 -3.87 5.27 -7.51
CA PHE A 66 -4.42 4.31 -6.55
C PHE A 66 -3.92 4.59 -5.14
N TRP A 67 -4.84 4.65 -4.18
CA TRP A 67 -4.56 4.99 -2.78
C TRP A 67 -5.17 3.99 -1.84
N LEU A 68 -4.46 3.63 -0.77
CA LEU A 68 -5.02 2.89 0.34
C LEU A 68 -5.92 3.79 1.19
N THR A 69 -7.14 3.34 1.44
CA THR A 69 -8.15 4.04 2.26
C THR A 69 -8.32 3.44 3.64
N CYS A 70 -8.04 2.15 3.82
CA CYS A 70 -8.10 1.54 5.14
C CYS A 70 -6.92 2.00 6.01
N PRO A 71 -7.17 2.67 7.16
CA PRO A 71 -6.10 3.12 8.05
C PRO A 71 -5.31 1.95 8.65
N ASN A 72 -5.95 0.78 8.87
CA ASN A 72 -5.26 -0.39 9.42
C ASN A 72 -4.24 -0.95 8.41
N VAL A 73 -4.61 -1.08 7.13
CA VAL A 73 -3.69 -1.53 6.08
C VAL A 73 -2.55 -0.52 5.91
N ASN A 74 -2.87 0.79 5.90
CA ASN A 74 -1.86 1.85 5.85
C ASN A 74 -0.86 1.77 7.02
N ASN A 75 -1.35 1.61 8.25
CA ASN A 75 -0.52 1.52 9.45
C ASN A 75 0.35 0.25 9.45
N LEU A 76 -0.22 -0.89 9.06
CA LEU A 76 0.50 -2.15 9.00
C LEU A 76 1.63 -2.07 7.96
N ILE A 77 1.35 -1.56 6.76
CA ILE A 77 2.37 -1.35 5.72
C ILE A 77 3.42 -0.35 6.19
N GLY A 78 3.03 0.78 6.80
CA GLY A 78 3.98 1.76 7.32
C GLY A 78 4.92 1.17 8.39
N ARG A 79 4.43 0.20 9.16
CA ARG A 79 5.25 -0.57 10.10
C ARG A 79 6.27 -1.46 9.37
N LEU A 80 5.86 -2.17 8.32
CA LEU A 80 6.79 -2.93 7.47
C LEU A 80 7.88 -2.04 6.89
N GLU A 81 7.51 -0.87 6.36
CA GLU A 81 8.46 0.11 5.83
C GLU A 81 9.45 0.59 6.89
N HIS A 82 8.97 0.88 8.11
CA HIS A 82 9.81 1.25 9.24
C HIS A 82 10.83 0.15 9.60
N HIS A 83 10.45 -1.14 9.46
CA HIS A 83 11.35 -2.28 9.61
C HIS A 83 12.28 -2.54 8.42
N GLY A 84 12.34 -1.60 7.45
CA GLY A 84 13.28 -1.64 6.33
C GLY A 84 12.81 -2.44 5.13
N ALA A 85 11.52 -2.79 5.05
CA ALA A 85 10.98 -3.57 3.93
C ALA A 85 11.21 -2.93 2.56
N VAL A 86 11.12 -1.60 2.46
CA VAL A 86 11.40 -0.85 1.22
C VAL A 86 12.83 -1.12 0.75
N ARG A 87 13.81 -0.97 1.65
CA ARG A 87 15.22 -1.19 1.33
C ARG A 87 15.46 -2.64 0.90
N ARG A 88 14.91 -3.62 1.62
CA ARG A 88 15.09 -5.04 1.28
C ARG A 88 14.48 -5.41 -0.06
N LEU A 89 13.31 -4.87 -0.36
CA LEU A 89 12.68 -5.12 -1.66
C LEU A 89 13.42 -4.42 -2.80
N GLN A 90 13.98 -3.23 -2.57
CA GLN A 90 14.84 -2.57 -3.55
C GLN A 90 16.13 -3.38 -3.80
N GLU A 91 16.80 -3.85 -2.74
CA GLU A 91 17.97 -4.74 -2.85
C GLU A 91 17.63 -6.01 -3.66
N ALA A 92 16.44 -6.57 -3.45
CA ALA A 92 15.95 -7.71 -4.23
C ALA A 92 15.71 -7.37 -5.71
N ILE A 93 15.07 -6.23 -6.01
CA ILE A 93 14.89 -5.75 -7.39
C ILE A 93 16.26 -5.55 -8.06
N ASP A 94 17.26 -5.08 -7.31
CA ASP A 94 18.59 -4.86 -7.83
C ASP A 94 19.44 -6.13 -7.95
N GLY A 95 19.15 -7.17 -7.17
CA GLY A 95 19.84 -8.45 -7.20
C GLY A 95 19.24 -9.51 -8.14
N HIS A 96 17.97 -9.37 -8.53
CA HIS A 96 17.24 -10.40 -9.28
C HIS A 96 16.57 -9.86 -10.54
N ASP A 97 17.14 -10.17 -11.70
CA ASP A 97 16.65 -9.67 -13.01
C ASP A 97 15.20 -10.03 -13.30
N THR A 98 14.77 -11.25 -12.94
CA THR A 98 13.37 -11.66 -13.11
C THR A 98 12.42 -10.74 -12.34
N LEU A 99 12.69 -10.49 -11.05
CA LEU A 99 11.88 -9.57 -10.24
C LEU A 99 11.94 -8.15 -10.79
N ARG A 100 13.13 -7.69 -11.19
CA ARG A 100 13.33 -6.37 -11.82
C ARG A 100 12.45 -6.19 -13.04
N GLN A 101 12.46 -7.15 -13.97
CA GLN A 101 11.68 -7.09 -15.20
C GLN A 101 10.18 -7.09 -14.93
N PHE A 102 9.75 -7.88 -13.95
CA PHE A 102 8.36 -7.88 -13.54
C PHE A 102 7.91 -6.57 -12.88
N HIS A 103 8.76 -5.94 -12.07
CA HIS A 103 8.50 -4.61 -11.52
C HIS A 103 8.39 -3.56 -12.64
N ILE A 104 9.35 -3.54 -13.57
CA ILE A 104 9.34 -2.62 -14.73
C ILE A 104 8.07 -2.82 -15.57
N THR A 105 7.73 -4.08 -15.88
CA THR A 105 6.54 -4.41 -16.68
C THR A 105 5.25 -3.98 -15.97
N SER A 106 5.23 -3.99 -14.64
CA SER A 106 4.06 -3.57 -13.87
C SER A 106 3.71 -2.08 -14.03
N HIS A 107 4.63 -1.24 -14.51
CA HIS A 107 4.35 0.16 -14.82
C HIS A 107 3.40 0.30 -16.01
N ALA A 108 3.62 -0.47 -17.08
CA ALA A 108 2.73 -0.49 -18.23
C ALA A 108 1.34 -1.07 -17.88
N VAL A 109 1.30 -2.11 -17.02
CA VAL A 109 0.04 -2.67 -16.49
C VAL A 109 -0.74 -1.62 -15.70
N TYR A 110 -0.03 -0.82 -14.88
CA TYR A 110 -0.61 0.30 -14.16
C TYR A 110 -1.18 1.36 -15.10
N GLU A 111 -0.39 1.82 -16.07
CA GLU A 111 -0.81 2.84 -17.04
C GLU A 111 -2.07 2.43 -17.81
N GLN A 112 -2.09 1.18 -18.32
CA GLN A 112 -3.23 0.62 -19.00
C GLN A 112 -4.47 0.61 -18.10
N ARG A 113 -4.32 0.17 -16.84
CA ARG A 113 -5.43 0.16 -15.88
C ARG A 113 -5.93 1.57 -15.55
N VAL A 114 -5.03 2.55 -15.43
CA VAL A 114 -5.40 3.95 -15.20
C VAL A 114 -6.20 4.47 -16.39
N LYS A 115 -5.74 4.23 -17.62
CA LYS A 115 -6.41 4.64 -18.87
C LYS A 115 -7.83 4.11 -18.99
N GLU A 116 -8.08 2.88 -18.52
CA GLU A 116 -9.42 2.28 -18.49
C GLU A 116 -10.38 2.94 -17.50
N LEU A 117 -9.86 3.56 -16.43
CA LEU A 117 -10.66 4.02 -15.28
C LEU A 117 -10.94 5.53 -15.28
N ILE A 118 -10.19 6.33 -16.04
CA ILE A 118 -10.35 7.79 -16.08
C ILE A 118 -10.87 8.25 -17.45
N SER A 119 -11.40 9.48 -17.54
CA SER A 119 -11.89 10.01 -18.81
C SER A 119 -10.74 10.21 -19.82
N ALA A 120 -11.07 10.27 -21.12
CA ALA A 120 -10.08 10.51 -22.17
C ALA A 120 -9.32 11.84 -21.96
N GLU A 121 -10.01 12.88 -21.48
CA GLU A 121 -9.39 14.17 -21.16
C GLU A 121 -8.43 14.06 -19.96
N GLN A 122 -8.81 13.31 -18.92
CA GLN A 122 -7.93 13.05 -17.78
C GLN A 122 -6.72 12.21 -18.18
N TRP A 123 -6.90 11.23 -19.07
CA TRP A 123 -5.80 10.43 -19.61
C TRP A 123 -4.85 11.27 -20.45
N ALA A 124 -5.34 12.12 -21.37
CA ALA A 124 -4.49 13.01 -22.15
C ALA A 124 -3.64 13.91 -21.26
N PHE A 125 -4.22 14.44 -20.17
CA PHE A 125 -3.46 15.19 -19.17
C PHE A 125 -2.42 14.31 -18.47
N PHE A 126 -2.81 13.12 -18.00
CA PHE A 126 -1.92 12.20 -17.29
C PHE A 126 -0.73 11.77 -18.16
N ASP A 127 -1.00 11.37 -19.40
CA ASP A 127 -0.02 10.97 -20.40
C ASP A 127 1.00 12.08 -20.66
N GLN A 128 0.53 13.30 -20.98
CA GLN A 128 1.40 14.45 -21.27
C GLN A 128 2.25 14.90 -20.06
N HIS A 129 1.83 14.63 -18.82
CA HIS A 129 2.55 15.13 -17.63
C HIS A 129 3.44 14.07 -16.97
N PHE A 130 3.17 12.78 -17.19
CA PHE A 130 3.84 11.70 -16.46
C PHE A 130 4.44 10.64 -17.37
N VAL A 131 3.68 10.13 -18.34
CA VAL A 131 4.15 9.01 -19.17
C VAL A 131 5.01 9.50 -20.33
N HIS A 132 4.52 10.49 -21.07
CA HIS A 132 5.16 11.09 -22.23
C HIS A 132 5.28 12.62 -22.11
N PRO A 133 5.99 13.14 -21.09
CA PRO A 133 6.25 14.57 -20.99
C PRO A 133 7.13 15.10 -22.13
N GLU A 134 6.96 16.38 -22.47
CA GLU A 134 7.79 17.07 -23.47
C GLU A 134 9.29 16.97 -23.14
N ASP A 135 9.61 17.09 -21.85
CA ASP A 135 10.93 16.83 -21.31
C ASP A 135 11.01 15.38 -20.82
N LYS A 136 11.63 14.51 -21.62
CA LYS A 136 11.74 13.07 -21.34
C LYS A 136 12.43 12.76 -20.00
N GLU A 137 13.30 13.63 -19.50
CA GLU A 137 13.94 13.45 -18.19
C GLU A 137 12.94 13.59 -17.02
N LYS A 138 11.77 14.18 -17.29
CA LYS A 138 10.68 14.30 -16.32
C LYS A 138 9.71 13.12 -16.34
N ALA A 139 9.89 12.14 -17.22
CA ALA A 139 9.06 10.95 -17.27
C ALA A 139 8.99 10.28 -15.89
N LYS A 140 7.81 9.76 -15.57
CA LYS A 140 7.51 9.10 -14.31
C LYS A 140 6.92 7.73 -14.57
N TYR A 141 7.26 6.79 -13.69
CA TYR A 141 6.87 5.40 -13.86
C TYR A 141 5.95 4.95 -12.73
N GLY A 142 4.95 4.15 -13.11
CA GLY A 142 4.10 3.40 -12.21
C GLY A 142 3.30 4.24 -11.21
N ASN A 143 2.66 3.55 -10.27
CA ASN A 143 1.98 4.23 -9.17
C ASN A 143 3.00 4.90 -8.25
N ALA A 144 2.67 6.12 -7.80
CA ALA A 144 3.56 7.02 -7.04
C ALA A 144 4.72 7.68 -7.81
N ALA A 145 4.76 7.52 -9.13
CA ALA A 145 5.57 8.32 -10.05
C ALA A 145 7.04 8.40 -9.64
N VAL A 146 7.69 7.24 -9.70
CA VAL A 146 9.14 7.16 -9.49
C VAL A 146 9.88 7.71 -10.70
N SER A 147 11.12 8.16 -10.51
CA SER A 147 11.91 8.81 -11.57
C SER A 147 12.65 7.82 -12.47
N HIS A 148 12.83 6.58 -12.04
CA HIS A 148 13.38 5.49 -12.85
C HIS A 148 12.47 4.27 -12.76
N ASP A 149 12.48 3.46 -13.81
CA ASP A 149 11.68 2.24 -13.93
C ASP A 149 12.01 1.18 -12.85
N ARG A 150 13.22 1.18 -12.32
CA ARG A 150 13.68 0.29 -11.24
C ARG A 150 13.39 0.80 -9.83
N ASP A 151 13.06 2.08 -9.69
CA ASP A 151 12.90 2.69 -8.38
C ASP A 151 11.57 2.27 -7.76
N MET A 152 11.53 2.29 -6.43
CA MET A 152 10.31 2.19 -5.65
C MET A 152 10.27 3.30 -4.59
N LYS A 153 9.11 3.97 -4.46
CA LYS A 153 8.93 5.04 -3.47
C LYS A 153 8.44 4.52 -2.11
N CYS A 154 7.32 3.78 -2.12
CA CYS A 154 6.69 3.24 -0.93
C CYS A 154 5.88 1.99 -1.26
N LEU A 155 5.72 1.11 -0.27
CA LEU A 155 4.91 -0.10 -0.35
C LEU A 155 3.41 0.21 -0.39
N HIS A 156 2.96 1.35 0.19
CA HIS A 156 1.55 1.75 0.13
C HIS A 156 1.04 1.88 -1.31
N ALA A 157 1.85 2.49 -2.18
CA ALA A 157 1.48 2.71 -3.56
C ALA A 157 1.39 1.40 -4.34
N LEU A 158 2.35 0.49 -4.13
CA LEU A 158 2.37 -0.79 -4.85
C LEU A 158 1.24 -1.72 -4.38
N ALA A 159 0.96 -1.74 -3.07
CA ALA A 159 -0.18 -2.46 -2.51
C ALA A 159 -1.51 -1.89 -3.03
N ALA A 160 -1.66 -0.56 -3.06
CA ALA A 160 -2.85 0.08 -3.64
C ALA A 160 -3.04 -0.29 -5.11
N GLN A 161 -1.95 -0.30 -5.89
CA GLN A 161 -1.97 -0.70 -7.31
C GLN A 161 -2.52 -2.12 -7.48
N SER A 162 -2.01 -3.07 -6.70
CA SER A 162 -2.46 -4.48 -6.74
C SER A 162 -3.93 -4.61 -6.34
N LEU A 163 -4.35 -3.93 -5.27
CA LEU A 163 -5.74 -3.95 -4.79
C LEU A 163 -6.73 -3.29 -5.76
N CYS A 164 -6.26 -2.41 -6.65
CA CYS A 164 -7.08 -1.81 -7.70
C CYS A 164 -7.06 -2.62 -9.02
N GLY A 165 -6.56 -3.86 -8.98
CA GLY A 165 -6.56 -4.80 -10.11
C GLY A 165 -5.49 -4.52 -11.16
N ALA A 166 -4.50 -3.68 -10.86
CA ALA A 166 -3.30 -3.55 -11.67
C ALA A 166 -2.20 -4.42 -11.07
N ALA A 167 -1.88 -5.55 -11.71
CA ALA A 167 -0.89 -6.47 -11.18
C ALA A 167 0.46 -5.80 -10.93
N ASN A 168 0.96 -5.92 -9.70
CA ASN A 168 2.28 -5.45 -9.29
C ASN A 168 2.92 -6.53 -8.41
N PRO A 169 4.10 -7.08 -8.76
CA PRO A 169 4.68 -8.19 -8.02
C PRO A 169 5.02 -7.81 -6.57
N CYS A 170 5.55 -6.61 -6.38
CA CYS A 170 5.91 -6.07 -5.08
C CYS A 170 4.67 -5.77 -4.22
N GLY A 171 3.62 -5.19 -4.82
CA GLY A 171 2.34 -4.98 -4.13
C GLY A 171 1.66 -6.29 -3.74
N THR A 172 1.69 -7.28 -4.63
CA THR A 172 1.15 -8.63 -4.40
C THR A 172 1.91 -9.33 -3.28
N TRP A 173 3.24 -9.19 -3.25
CA TRP A 173 4.09 -9.67 -2.17
C TRP A 173 3.69 -9.07 -0.82
N VAL A 174 3.52 -7.74 -0.72
CA VAL A 174 3.11 -7.08 0.53
C VAL A 174 1.79 -7.64 1.05
N ILE A 175 0.79 -7.78 0.18
CA ILE A 175 -0.54 -8.28 0.56
C ILE A 175 -0.45 -9.73 1.03
N ASN A 176 0.26 -10.58 0.28
CA ASN A 176 0.49 -11.96 0.67
C ASN A 176 1.27 -12.09 1.98
N TYR A 177 2.23 -11.20 2.25
CA TYR A 177 2.94 -11.19 3.53
C TYR A 177 2.00 -10.86 4.70
N ILE A 178 1.08 -9.88 4.53
CA ILE A 178 0.06 -9.56 5.53
C ILE A 178 -0.85 -10.78 5.80
N LEU A 179 -1.29 -11.46 4.73
CA LEU A 179 -2.12 -12.66 4.84
C LEU A 179 -1.36 -13.84 5.49
N PHE A 180 -0.07 -13.99 5.19
CA PHE A 180 0.81 -14.97 5.83
C PHE A 180 0.96 -14.70 7.33
N LEU A 181 1.18 -13.43 7.73
CA LEU A 181 1.23 -13.05 9.14
C LEU A 181 -0.07 -13.39 9.87
N ALA A 182 -1.22 -13.26 9.19
CA ALA A 182 -2.52 -13.60 9.76
C ALA A 182 -2.64 -15.09 10.16
N GLU A 183 -1.90 -15.99 9.50
CA GLU A 183 -1.88 -17.41 9.86
C GLU A 183 -1.22 -17.71 11.21
N PHE A 184 -0.51 -16.74 11.79
CA PHE A 184 0.10 -16.86 13.12
C PHE A 184 -0.69 -16.16 14.21
N LEU A 185 -1.82 -15.52 13.86
CA LEU A 185 -2.75 -15.05 14.88
C LEU A 185 -3.23 -16.23 15.73
N PRO A 186 -3.43 -16.07 17.05
CA PRO A 186 -4.00 -17.11 17.89
C PRO A 186 -5.36 -17.60 17.33
N PRO A 187 -5.73 -18.90 17.45
CA PRO A 187 -6.97 -19.45 16.86
C PRO A 187 -8.24 -18.67 17.21
N ARG A 188 -8.31 -18.18 18.45
CA ARG A 188 -9.36 -17.29 18.96
C ARG A 188 -9.50 -15.95 18.23
N ILE A 189 -8.43 -15.44 17.62
CA ILE A 189 -8.43 -14.24 16.77
C ILE A 189 -8.68 -14.66 15.33
N GLN A 190 -8.12 -15.79 14.89
CA GLN A 190 -8.31 -16.32 13.54
C GLN A 190 -9.77 -16.51 13.18
N LYS A 191 -10.63 -16.95 14.12
CA LYS A 191 -12.08 -17.07 13.88
C LYS A 191 -12.70 -15.77 13.33
N TYR A 192 -12.21 -14.60 13.74
CA TYR A 192 -12.68 -13.30 13.25
C TYR A 192 -12.11 -12.90 11.87
N THR A 193 -11.13 -13.66 11.37
CA THR A 193 -10.51 -13.48 10.05
C THR A 193 -10.93 -14.56 9.03
N THR A 194 -11.66 -15.59 9.47
CA THR A 194 -12.03 -16.74 8.62
C THR A 194 -13.52 -17.02 8.56
N GLU A 195 -14.30 -16.69 9.61
CA GLU A 195 -15.73 -16.97 9.67
C GLU A 195 -16.55 -15.76 9.22
N ASP A 196 -17.74 -16.02 8.66
CA ASP A 196 -18.70 -15.00 8.24
C ASP A 196 -19.00 -14.02 9.38
N ALA A 197 -18.46 -12.81 9.27
CA ALA A 197 -18.70 -11.68 10.19
C ALA A 197 -20.17 -11.19 10.17
N THR A 198 -21.11 -11.97 9.64
CA THR A 198 -22.54 -11.69 9.58
C THR A 198 -23.19 -11.73 10.95
N THR A 199 -22.59 -12.43 11.92
CA THR A 199 -22.94 -12.22 13.32
C THR A 199 -22.34 -10.89 13.78
N THR A 200 -23.12 -9.84 13.57
CA THR A 200 -23.04 -8.49 14.18
C THR A 200 -23.01 -8.52 15.72
N ASP A 201 -22.78 -9.68 16.32
CA ASP A 201 -22.62 -9.83 17.74
C ASP A 201 -21.43 -8.95 18.10
N THR A 202 -21.75 -7.90 18.83
CA THR A 202 -20.83 -6.86 19.25
C THR A 202 -19.62 -7.54 19.88
N LEU A 203 -18.57 -7.69 19.07
CA LEU A 203 -17.19 -7.81 19.48
C LEU A 203 -16.97 -6.65 20.45
N THR A 204 -17.30 -6.90 21.70
CA THR A 204 -17.09 -5.99 22.79
C THR A 204 -15.58 -5.87 22.84
N GLU A 205 -15.10 -4.64 22.68
CA GLU A 205 -13.69 -4.24 22.84
C GLU A 205 -13.06 -4.88 24.10
N VAL A 206 -13.90 -5.26 25.07
CA VAL A 206 -13.63 -6.01 26.30
C VAL A 206 -12.70 -7.22 26.12
N HIS A 207 -12.88 -8.08 25.10
CA HIS A 207 -12.05 -9.30 25.01
C HIS A 207 -10.71 -9.11 24.28
N LEU A 208 -10.59 -8.13 23.39
CA LEU A 208 -9.32 -7.84 22.71
C LEU A 208 -8.38 -6.96 23.54
N CYS A 209 -8.90 -6.33 24.60
CA CYS A 209 -8.17 -5.38 25.44
C CYS A 209 -7.74 -5.93 26.80
N ASP A 210 -7.95 -7.21 27.11
CA ASP A 210 -7.46 -7.78 28.37
C ASP A 210 -5.92 -7.83 28.36
N PRO A 211 -5.22 -6.99 29.14
CA PRO A 211 -3.77 -6.92 29.13
C PRO A 211 -3.13 -8.20 29.66
N THR A 212 -3.84 -8.93 30.53
CA THR A 212 -3.36 -10.20 31.12
C THR A 212 -3.23 -11.30 30.07
N TYR A 213 -3.80 -11.09 28.89
CA TYR A 213 -3.80 -12.06 27.82
C TYR A 213 -2.57 -12.01 26.91
N TYR A 214 -1.93 -10.85 26.86
CA TYR A 214 -0.75 -10.60 26.05
C TYR A 214 0.55 -10.71 26.87
N THR A 215 0.51 -11.31 28.06
CA THR A 215 1.69 -11.41 28.94
C THR A 215 2.33 -12.79 28.97
N LEU A 216 1.76 -13.79 28.26
CA LEU A 216 2.40 -15.09 28.12
C LEU A 216 3.74 -14.93 27.38
N PRO A 217 4.87 -15.48 27.90
CA PRO A 217 6.19 -15.33 27.27
C PRO A 217 6.21 -15.72 25.79
N GLU A 218 5.57 -16.84 25.43
CA GLU A 218 5.45 -17.30 24.04
C GLU A 218 4.76 -16.27 23.12
N GLU A 219 3.78 -15.52 23.63
CA GLU A 219 3.08 -14.48 22.87
C GLU A 219 3.93 -13.21 22.71
N VAL A 220 4.82 -12.91 23.67
CA VAL A 220 5.80 -11.83 23.53
C VAL A 220 6.80 -12.17 22.43
N GLU A 221 7.36 -13.38 22.45
CA GLU A 221 8.29 -13.87 21.42
C GLU A 221 7.62 -13.95 20.04
N ARG A 222 6.36 -14.41 19.97
CA ARG A 222 5.59 -14.42 18.72
C ARG A 222 5.44 -13.02 18.15
N ARG A 223 5.02 -12.04 18.95
CA ARG A 223 4.89 -10.65 18.47
C ARG A 223 6.22 -10.07 18.01
N ALA A 224 7.28 -10.22 18.80
CA ALA A 224 8.61 -9.71 18.45
C ALA A 224 9.10 -10.27 17.11
N CYS A 225 8.84 -11.56 16.85
CA CYS A 225 9.22 -12.19 15.59
C CYS A 225 8.34 -11.78 14.40
N MET A 226 7.02 -11.69 14.56
CA MET A 226 6.14 -11.17 13.51
C MET A 226 6.48 -9.72 13.14
N ASP A 227 6.99 -8.97 14.12
CA ASP A 227 7.46 -7.60 13.96
C ASP A 227 8.91 -7.47 13.51
N SER A 228 9.58 -8.59 13.23
CA SER A 228 10.99 -8.60 12.89
C SER A 228 11.23 -8.43 11.39
N THR A 229 12.38 -7.84 11.05
CA THR A 229 12.91 -7.84 9.68
C THR A 229 13.34 -9.24 9.23
N GLU A 230 13.63 -10.16 10.15
CA GLU A 230 14.08 -11.51 9.85
C GLU A 230 12.99 -12.33 9.14
N LEU A 231 11.79 -12.43 9.73
CA LEU A 231 10.67 -13.14 9.11
C LEU A 231 10.28 -12.55 7.75
N LEU A 232 10.32 -11.22 7.65
CA LEU A 232 10.08 -10.51 6.40
C LEU A 232 11.11 -10.88 5.32
N SER A 233 12.38 -10.98 5.70
CA SER A 233 13.47 -11.35 4.78
C SER A 233 13.30 -12.78 4.29
N LEU A 234 13.03 -13.73 5.21
CA LEU A 234 12.81 -15.13 4.87
C LEU A 234 11.61 -15.32 3.93
N PHE A 235 10.53 -14.58 4.16
CA PHE A 235 9.37 -14.60 3.28
C PHE A 235 9.70 -14.03 1.89
N LEU A 236 10.40 -12.89 1.82
CA LEU A 236 10.80 -12.27 0.57
C LEU A 236 11.76 -13.15 -0.24
N GLU A 237 12.77 -13.72 0.40
CA GLU A 237 13.75 -14.63 -0.23
C GLU A 237 13.04 -15.83 -0.86
N GLN A 238 12.15 -16.50 -0.11
CA GLN A 238 11.40 -17.63 -0.64
C GLN A 238 10.48 -17.20 -1.80
N PHE A 239 9.82 -16.05 -1.67
CA PHE A 239 8.96 -15.52 -2.72
C PHE A 239 9.74 -15.23 -4.03
N ILE A 240 10.92 -14.64 -3.92
CA ILE A 240 11.80 -14.35 -5.06
C ILE A 240 12.31 -15.64 -5.69
N GLN A 241 12.80 -16.59 -4.87
CA GLN A 241 13.33 -17.86 -5.34
C GLN A 241 12.29 -18.63 -6.13
N GLU A 242 11.07 -18.74 -5.60
CA GLU A 242 9.97 -19.42 -6.27
C GLU A 242 9.53 -18.68 -7.53
N THR A 243 9.49 -17.34 -7.51
CA THR A 243 9.19 -16.54 -8.70
C THR A 243 10.23 -16.76 -9.79
N ALA A 244 11.51 -16.71 -9.44
CA ALA A 244 12.61 -16.89 -10.39
C ALA A 244 12.58 -18.28 -11.02
N THR A 245 12.25 -19.31 -10.22
CA THR A 245 12.16 -20.70 -10.68
C THR A 245 10.96 -20.94 -11.58
N ASN A 246 9.79 -20.41 -11.22
CA ASN A 246 8.53 -20.69 -11.92
C ASN A 246 8.21 -19.70 -13.05
N GLY A 247 8.91 -18.56 -13.12
CA GLY A 247 8.62 -17.50 -14.09
C GLY A 247 7.23 -16.85 -13.89
N ARG A 248 6.63 -17.00 -12.71
CA ARG A 248 5.30 -16.46 -12.35
C ARG A 248 5.20 -16.21 -10.84
N PHE A 249 4.34 -15.28 -10.45
CA PHE A 249 4.12 -14.90 -9.04
C PHE A 249 2.94 -15.57 -8.37
N GLU A 250 2.12 -16.26 -9.13
CA GLU A 250 0.80 -16.68 -8.67
C GLU A 250 0.72 -18.19 -8.57
N LYS A 251 -0.09 -18.67 -7.62
CA LYS A 251 -0.36 -20.10 -7.42
C LYS A 251 0.90 -20.91 -7.10
N ILE A 252 1.88 -20.28 -6.46
CA ILE A 252 3.07 -20.92 -5.90
C ILE A 252 2.84 -21.21 -4.41
N THR A 253 3.50 -22.24 -3.89
CA THR A 253 3.53 -22.55 -2.46
C THR A 253 4.93 -22.26 -1.93
N LEU A 254 5.02 -21.34 -0.98
CA LEU A 254 6.27 -21.00 -0.30
C LEU A 254 6.43 -21.91 0.92
N ASN A 255 7.58 -22.57 1.07
CA ASN A 255 7.93 -23.27 2.31
C ASN A 255 8.83 -22.36 3.13
N ILE A 256 8.21 -21.50 3.95
CA ILE A 256 8.95 -20.44 4.65
C ILE A 256 9.59 -21.02 5.90
N SER A 257 10.93 -20.98 5.94
CA SER A 257 11.68 -21.29 7.16
C SER A 257 11.35 -20.27 8.24
N LEU A 258 11.01 -20.74 9.44
CA LEU A 258 10.71 -19.85 10.56
C LEU A 258 12.01 -19.48 11.30
N PRO A 259 12.12 -18.26 11.85
CA PRO A 259 13.24 -17.87 12.70
C PRO A 259 13.49 -18.88 13.82
N ALA A 260 14.74 -18.98 14.30
CA ALA A 260 15.10 -19.98 15.31
C ALA A 260 14.25 -19.87 16.59
N THR A 261 13.83 -18.66 16.93
CA THR A 261 12.93 -18.33 18.04
C THR A 261 11.53 -18.96 17.91
N TRP A 262 11.13 -19.40 16.72
CA TRP A 262 9.81 -19.97 16.40
C TRP A 262 9.81 -21.48 16.17
N ARG A 263 10.94 -22.16 16.34
CA ARG A 263 11.05 -23.60 16.05
C ARG A 263 10.07 -24.46 16.85
N HIS A 264 9.59 -23.98 18.00
CA HIS A 264 8.56 -24.67 18.79
C HIS A 264 7.20 -24.74 18.07
N LEU A 265 6.91 -23.83 17.14
CA LEU A 265 5.68 -23.83 16.34
C LEU A 265 5.78 -24.77 15.13
N ARG A 266 6.95 -24.79 14.46
CA ARG A 266 7.39 -25.69 13.36
C ARG A 266 8.73 -25.19 12.81
N LYS A 267 9.43 -26.02 12.03
CA LYS A 267 10.64 -25.58 11.28
C LYS A 267 10.27 -24.74 10.05
N GLU A 268 9.22 -25.16 9.34
CA GLU A 268 8.77 -24.55 8.09
C GLU A 268 7.24 -24.38 8.11
N LYS A 269 6.76 -23.37 7.39
CA LYS A 269 5.33 -23.09 7.22
C LYS A 269 5.02 -22.98 5.72
N PRO A 270 4.22 -23.90 5.15
CA PRO A 270 3.75 -23.77 3.79
C PRO A 270 2.74 -22.63 3.70
N TYR A 271 2.86 -21.78 2.68
CA TYR A 271 1.95 -20.68 2.39
C TYR A 271 1.62 -20.64 0.89
N ARG A 272 0.34 -20.63 0.54
CA ARG A 272 -0.09 -20.51 -0.86
C ARG A 272 -0.23 -19.03 -1.22
N VAL A 273 0.59 -18.57 -2.16
CA VAL A 273 0.50 -17.21 -2.69
C VAL A 273 -0.77 -17.05 -3.50
N LEU A 274 -1.56 -16.05 -3.14
CA LEU A 274 -2.76 -15.64 -3.84
C LEU A 274 -2.39 -14.73 -5.02
N SER A 275 -3.05 -14.97 -6.16
CA SER A 275 -3.04 -14.09 -7.33
C SER A 275 -3.71 -12.74 -7.04
N VAL A 276 -3.47 -11.76 -7.91
CA VAL A 276 -4.15 -10.46 -7.85
C VAL A 276 -5.67 -10.63 -7.95
N GLN A 277 -6.14 -11.56 -8.80
CA GLN A 277 -7.56 -11.88 -8.93
C GLN A 277 -8.13 -12.49 -7.64
N GLU A 278 -7.45 -13.48 -7.05
CA GLU A 278 -7.88 -14.08 -5.79
C GLU A 278 -7.86 -13.08 -4.63
N ILE A 279 -6.93 -12.12 -4.63
CA ILE A 279 -6.89 -11.02 -3.66
C ILE A 279 -8.11 -10.10 -3.85
N ALA A 280 -8.45 -9.75 -5.10
CA ALA A 280 -9.61 -8.91 -5.40
C ALA A 280 -10.95 -9.60 -5.08
N GLU A 281 -10.96 -10.93 -5.16
CA GLU A 281 -12.10 -11.80 -4.86
C GLU A 281 -12.11 -12.34 -3.43
N LEU A 282 -11.22 -11.83 -2.55
CA LEU A 282 -11.24 -12.23 -1.15
C LEU A 282 -12.65 -12.04 -0.59
N PRO A 283 -13.23 -13.07 0.05
CA PRO A 283 -14.55 -12.95 0.63
C PRO A 283 -14.54 -11.83 1.67
N ALA A 284 -15.68 -11.21 1.92
CA ALA A 284 -15.80 -10.15 2.94
C ALA A 284 -15.30 -10.61 4.32
N THR A 285 -15.33 -11.93 4.58
CA THR A 285 -14.80 -12.59 5.78
C THR A 285 -13.27 -12.56 5.91
N ARG A 286 -12.57 -12.44 4.77
CA ARG A 286 -11.12 -12.24 4.66
C ARG A 286 -10.78 -10.83 4.17
N ASP A 287 -11.58 -9.86 4.62
CA ASP A 287 -11.31 -8.45 4.42
C ASP A 287 -9.92 -8.08 4.99
N LEU A 288 -9.05 -7.57 4.12
CA LEU A 288 -7.68 -7.16 4.46
C LEU A 288 -7.63 -6.06 5.55
N CYS A 289 -8.67 -5.23 5.65
CA CYS A 289 -8.80 -4.19 6.67
C CYS A 289 -9.03 -4.78 8.07
N SER A 290 -9.93 -5.77 8.20
CA SER A 290 -10.15 -6.54 9.43
C SER A 290 -8.90 -7.35 9.82
N ILE A 291 -8.30 -8.06 8.86
CA ILE A 291 -7.05 -8.80 9.08
C ILE A 291 -5.96 -7.87 9.63
N SER A 292 -5.77 -6.71 8.99
CA SER A 292 -4.75 -5.75 9.42
C SER A 292 -5.06 -5.15 10.79
N PHE A 293 -6.34 -4.92 11.12
CA PHE A 293 -6.73 -4.48 12.47
C PHE A 293 -6.31 -5.50 13.52
N HIS A 294 -6.67 -6.77 13.33
CA HIS A 294 -6.35 -7.83 14.27
C HIS A 294 -4.84 -8.05 14.41
N LEU A 295 -4.09 -7.97 13.30
CA LEU A 295 -2.63 -7.99 13.33
C LEU A 295 -2.05 -6.82 14.13
N ILE A 296 -2.52 -5.59 13.90
CA ILE A 296 -2.03 -4.42 14.65
C ILE A 296 -2.35 -4.56 16.15
N VAL A 297 -3.58 -4.93 16.50
CA VAL A 297 -3.97 -5.12 17.90
C VAL A 297 -3.10 -6.19 18.55
N TYR A 298 -2.87 -7.30 17.85
CA TYR A 298 -2.01 -8.38 18.31
C TYR A 298 -0.57 -7.88 18.51
N LEU A 299 0.05 -7.29 17.50
CA LEU A 299 1.43 -6.82 17.53
C LEU A 299 1.68 -5.77 18.63
N ILE A 300 0.76 -4.83 18.81
CA ILE A 300 0.89 -3.75 19.80
C ILE A 300 0.42 -4.20 21.20
N GLY A 301 -0.43 -5.24 21.28
CA GLY A 301 -1.08 -5.68 22.51
C GLY A 301 -2.19 -4.76 23.02
N LYS A 302 -2.68 -3.83 22.19
CA LYS A 302 -3.79 -2.93 22.50
C LYS A 302 -4.42 -2.36 21.24
N VAL A 303 -5.65 -1.87 21.36
CA VAL A 303 -6.34 -1.16 20.28
C VAL A 303 -5.65 0.19 20.01
N PRO A 304 -5.32 0.53 18.75
CA PRO A 304 -4.74 1.82 18.40
C PRO A 304 -5.61 3.00 18.86
N LYS A 305 -4.98 4.00 19.51
CA LYS A 305 -5.68 5.23 19.92
C LYS A 305 -6.27 5.93 18.69
N GLY A 306 -7.52 6.37 18.78
CA GLY A 306 -8.19 7.06 17.68
C GLY A 306 -8.77 6.14 16.61
N TYR A 307 -8.83 4.82 16.86
CA TYR A 307 -9.70 3.93 16.10
C TYR A 307 -11.16 4.39 16.26
N LYS A 308 -11.62 5.22 15.33
CA LYS A 308 -13.04 5.50 15.15
C LYS A 308 -13.50 4.49 14.11
N LYS A 309 -14.38 3.54 14.48
CA LYS A 309 -15.12 2.68 13.53
C LYS A 309 -15.49 3.58 12.34
N ASN A 310 -14.87 3.27 11.19
CA ASN A 310 -14.69 4.14 10.03
C ASN A 310 -15.70 5.31 9.93
N ARG A 311 -15.22 6.56 9.94
CA ARG A 311 -15.95 7.63 9.25
C ARG A 311 -15.85 7.31 7.76
N LEU A 312 -16.81 6.53 7.26
CA LEU A 312 -17.14 6.50 5.84
C LEU A 312 -17.43 7.95 5.42
N ASN A 313 -16.57 8.54 4.60
CA ASN A 313 -16.89 9.75 3.84
C ASN A 313 -17.42 9.34 2.47
#